data_AF-U3TY33-F1
#
_entry.id   AF-U3TY33-F1
#
_cell.length_a   1.000
_cell.length_b   1.000
_cell.length_c   1.000
_cell.angle_alpha   90.00
_cell.angle_beta   90.00
_cell.angle_gamma   90.00
#
_symmetry.space_group_name_H-M   'P 1'
#
loop_
_entity.id
_entity.type
_entity.pdbx_description
1 polymer ?
#
loop_
_entity_poly.entity_id
_entity_poly.type
_entity_poly.pdbx_seq_one_letter_code
_entity_poly.pdbx_strand_id
1 'polypeptide(L)'
;MRNVDHLDRLNFDQFKVSVKASDVFLAVESYRLLAKAIDQPLHLGITEAGGARAGAVKSAIGLGLLLAEGIGDTLRISLAADPVEEVKVGYDILKSLRIRSRGINFIACPTCSRQEFDVIGTVNALEERLEDIITPMDVSIIGCVVNGPGEATVSTLGVTGGNKKSGFYEDGVRQRDRLDNNDMIDQLEARIRAKATMLDESRRINVQQLEK
;
A
#
# COMPACT_ATOMS: atom_id res chain seq x y z
N MET A 1 27.45 12.51 13.69
CA MET A 1 27.52 13.65 14.63
C MET A 1 28.34 14.81 14.11
N ARG A 2 29.64 14.68 13.80
CA ARG A 2 30.49 15.80 13.32
C ARG A 2 29.82 16.85 12.42
N ASN A 3 29.14 16.43 11.35
CA ASN A 3 28.50 17.37 10.42
C ASN A 3 27.26 18.07 11.03
N VAL A 4 26.51 17.39 11.90
CA VAL A 4 25.39 17.97 12.64
C VAL A 4 25.92 19.06 13.58
N ASP A 5 26.98 18.77 14.33
CA ASP A 5 27.59 19.73 15.26
C ASP A 5 28.15 20.97 14.54
N HIS A 6 28.62 20.81 13.29
CA HIS A 6 29.05 21.94 12.47
C HIS A 6 27.87 22.85 12.08
N LEU A 7 26.73 22.27 11.71
CA LEU A 7 25.53 23.04 11.36
C LEU A 7 24.96 23.75 12.58
N ASP A 8 24.95 23.08 13.73
CA ASP A 8 24.48 23.63 15.01
C ASP A 8 25.31 24.86 15.43
N ARG A 9 26.65 24.79 15.33
CA ARG A 9 27.53 25.95 15.59
C ARG A 9 27.29 27.14 14.68
N LEU A 10 26.75 26.91 13.49
CA LEU A 10 26.38 27.96 12.54
C LEU A 10 24.92 28.42 12.72
N ASN A 11 24.22 27.94 13.75
CA ASN A 11 22.80 28.17 14.00
C ASN A 11 21.93 27.82 12.78
N PHE A 12 22.27 26.74 12.08
CA PHE A 12 21.51 26.25 10.92
C PHE A 12 20.72 25.01 11.30
N ASP A 13 19.41 25.16 11.49
CA ASP A 13 18.48 24.11 11.93
C ASP A 13 17.66 23.48 10.79
N GLN A 14 17.64 24.09 9.61
CA GLN A 14 16.85 23.65 8.45
C GLN A 14 17.53 22.53 7.65
N PHE A 15 17.77 21.38 8.28
CA PHE A 15 18.37 20.22 7.62
C PHE A 15 17.69 18.90 7.97
N LYS A 16 18.02 17.87 7.19
CA LYS A 16 17.64 16.47 7.42
C LYS A 16 18.89 15.61 7.33
N VAL A 17 18.91 14.47 8.02
CA VAL A 17 20.10 13.60 8.05
C VAL A 17 19.77 12.23 7.47
N SER A 18 20.74 11.64 6.77
CA SER A 18 20.69 10.24 6.36
C SER A 18 22.03 9.57 6.58
N VAL A 19 22.01 8.29 6.95
CA VAL A 19 23.19 7.44 7.18
C VAL A 19 22.96 6.08 6.52
N LYS A 20 22.91 6.10 5.19
CA LYS A 20 22.58 4.90 4.39
C LYS A 20 23.74 3.91 4.39
N ALA A 21 23.41 2.64 4.51
CA ALA A 21 24.32 1.53 4.28
C ALA A 21 23.63 0.49 3.37
N SER A 22 24.42 -0.36 2.73
CA SER A 22 23.92 -1.47 1.93
C SER A 22 23.65 -2.72 2.76
N ASP A 23 24.31 -2.89 3.90
CA ASP A 23 23.92 -3.91 4.88
C ASP A 23 22.71 -3.44 5.70
N VAL A 24 21.72 -4.33 5.83
CA VAL A 24 20.43 -3.99 6.46
C VAL A 24 20.60 -3.72 7.95
N PHE A 25 21.32 -4.57 8.68
CA PHE A 25 21.45 -4.43 10.13
C PHE A 25 22.33 -3.24 10.49
N LEU A 26 23.40 -3.00 9.74
CA LEU A 26 24.23 -1.81 9.91
C LEU A 26 23.42 -0.53 9.67
N ALA A 27 22.61 -0.47 8.61
CA ALA A 27 21.75 0.67 8.35
C ALA A 27 20.76 0.91 9.50
N VAL A 28 20.06 -0.15 9.93
CA VAL A 28 19.06 -0.08 11.00
C VAL A 28 19.69 0.39 12.32
N GLU A 29 20.79 -0.22 12.75
CA GLU A 29 21.47 0.19 14.00
C GLU A 29 22.01 1.63 13.90
N SER A 30 22.53 2.03 12.74
CA SER A 30 23.00 3.40 12.52
C SER A 30 21.87 4.42 12.65
N TYR A 31 20.70 4.15 12.08
CA TYR A 31 19.53 5.02 12.23
C TYR A 31 18.97 5.02 13.65
N ARG A 32 18.94 3.87 14.35
CA ARG A 32 18.52 3.80 15.76
C ARG A 32 19.42 4.61 16.68
N LEU A 33 20.74 4.55 16.48
CA LEU A 33 21.70 5.36 17.21
C LEU A 33 21.51 6.85 16.89
N LEU A 34 21.31 7.18 15.62
CA LEU A 34 21.13 8.56 15.18
C LEU A 34 19.82 9.16 15.73
N ALA A 35 18.70 8.44 15.68
CA ALA A 35 17.40 8.88 16.18
C ALA A 35 17.39 9.17 17.70
N LYS A 36 18.32 8.58 18.46
CA LYS A 36 18.51 8.88 19.89
C LYS A 36 19.40 10.10 20.14
N ALA A 37 20.19 10.50 19.14
CA ALA A 37 21.21 11.52 19.27
C ALA A 37 20.79 12.88 18.70
N ILE A 38 19.78 12.92 17.84
CA ILE A 38 19.33 14.14 17.15
C ILE A 38 17.80 14.19 17.05
N ASP A 39 17.25 15.41 16.99
CA ASP A 39 15.82 15.67 16.78
C ASP A 39 15.48 16.00 15.31
N GLN A 40 16.49 16.24 14.46
CA GLN A 40 16.24 16.61 13.07
C GLN A 40 15.68 15.45 12.24
N PRO A 41 14.85 15.73 11.21
CA PRO A 41 14.21 14.69 10.43
C PRO A 41 15.20 13.74 9.75
N LEU A 42 14.85 12.46 9.71
CA LEU A 42 15.64 11.38 9.14
C LEU A 42 15.13 10.99 7.76
N HIS A 43 16.02 11.02 6.78
CA HIS A 43 15.77 10.46 5.45
C HIS A 43 16.31 9.05 5.34
N LEU A 44 15.40 8.08 5.39
CA LEU A 44 15.73 6.67 5.36
C LEU A 44 16.03 6.18 3.94
N GLY A 45 16.86 5.14 3.87
CA GLY A 45 17.11 4.41 2.65
C GLY A 45 18.17 3.34 2.85
N ILE A 46 17.99 2.20 2.20
CA ILE A 46 19.03 1.20 2.00
C ILE A 46 19.67 1.49 0.65
N THR A 47 20.98 1.76 0.61
CA THR A 47 21.68 2.00 -0.66
C THR A 47 22.05 0.65 -1.30
N GLU A 48 22.19 0.62 -2.62
CA GLU A 48 22.61 -0.60 -3.35
C GLU A 48 21.76 -1.83 -2.99
N ALA A 49 20.42 -1.68 -3.05
CA ALA A 49 19.52 -2.75 -2.62
C ALA A 49 19.49 -3.93 -3.61
N GLY A 50 19.82 -3.69 -4.88
CA GLY A 50 19.84 -4.69 -5.95
C GLY A 50 18.73 -4.45 -6.99
N GLY A 51 18.50 -5.43 -7.87
CA GLY A 51 17.41 -5.38 -8.87
C GLY A 51 16.02 -5.41 -8.23
N ALA A 52 14.97 -5.14 -9.02
CA ALA A 52 13.61 -4.86 -8.52
C ALA A 52 13.14 -5.78 -7.38
N ARG A 53 13.08 -7.10 -7.61
CA ARG A 53 12.59 -8.06 -6.59
C ARG A 53 13.47 -8.12 -5.34
N ALA A 54 14.77 -8.36 -5.50
CA ALA A 54 15.67 -8.54 -4.37
C ALA A 54 15.85 -7.23 -3.58
N GLY A 55 15.94 -6.11 -4.30
CA GLY A 55 16.04 -4.78 -3.72
C GLY A 55 14.76 -4.34 -3.00
N ALA A 56 13.58 -4.69 -3.51
CA ALA A 56 12.32 -4.42 -2.82
C ALA A 56 12.23 -5.19 -1.50
N VAL A 57 12.56 -6.49 -1.49
CA VAL A 57 12.58 -7.30 -0.26
C VAL A 57 13.58 -6.74 0.76
N LYS A 58 14.82 -6.46 0.31
CA LYS A 58 15.88 -5.92 1.18
C LYS A 58 15.51 -4.56 1.77
N SER A 59 14.94 -3.68 0.95
CA SER A 59 14.47 -2.36 1.40
C SER A 59 13.28 -2.47 2.36
N ALA A 60 12.31 -3.34 2.07
CA ALA A 60 11.14 -3.55 2.92
C ALA A 60 11.53 -4.07 4.31
N ILE A 61 12.50 -4.98 4.40
CA ILE A 61 13.01 -5.46 5.70
C ILE A 61 13.70 -4.32 6.46
N GLY A 62 14.67 -3.63 5.84
CA GLY A 62 15.45 -2.61 6.55
C GLY A 62 14.63 -1.38 6.95
N LEU A 63 13.82 -0.86 6.03
CA LEU A 63 12.95 0.28 6.31
C LEU A 63 11.78 -0.10 7.19
N GLY A 64 11.23 -1.30 7.04
CA GLY A 64 10.11 -1.77 7.84
C GLY A 64 10.43 -1.84 9.33
N LEU A 65 11.64 -2.29 9.68
CA LEU A 65 12.13 -2.31 11.06
C LEU A 65 12.15 -0.91 11.69
N LEU A 66 12.68 0.08 10.97
CA LEU A 66 12.78 1.46 11.46
C LEU A 66 11.41 2.14 11.54
N LEU A 67 10.60 2.00 10.49
CA LEU A 67 9.28 2.63 10.41
C LEU A 67 8.31 2.08 11.45
N ALA A 68 8.36 0.78 11.76
CA ALA A 68 7.56 0.17 12.82
C ALA A 68 7.93 0.69 14.23
N GLU A 69 9.14 1.21 14.40
CA GLU A 69 9.63 1.86 15.63
C GLU A 69 9.33 3.36 15.66
N GLY A 70 8.67 3.90 14.63
CA GLY A 70 8.42 5.33 14.51
C GLY A 70 9.63 6.16 14.08
N ILE A 71 10.67 5.52 13.53
CA ILE A 71 11.88 6.19 13.05
C ILE A 71 11.73 6.47 11.55
N GLY A 72 11.90 7.72 11.13
CA GLY A 72 11.96 8.14 9.73
C GLY A 72 10.86 9.11 9.31
N ASP A 73 11.24 10.17 8.61
CA ASP A 73 10.34 11.26 8.20
C ASP A 73 10.14 11.31 6.67
N THR A 74 11.12 10.78 5.95
CA THR A 74 11.05 10.56 4.50
C THR A 74 11.88 9.33 4.18
N LEU A 75 11.57 8.66 3.07
CA LEU A 75 12.30 7.49 2.60
C LEU A 75 12.60 7.59 1.12
N ARG A 76 13.60 6.84 0.68
CA ARG A 76 13.83 6.49 -0.72
C ARG A 76 14.22 5.02 -0.83
N ILE A 77 13.54 4.30 -1.72
CA ILE A 77 13.96 2.96 -2.17
C ILE A 77 15.05 3.14 -3.22
N SER A 78 16.09 2.30 -3.22
CA SER A 78 17.21 2.41 -4.18
C SER A 78 17.35 1.10 -4.95
N LEU A 79 16.68 1.02 -6.10
CA LEU A 79 16.63 -0.17 -6.95
C LEU A 79 17.45 0.01 -8.22
N ALA A 80 18.04 -1.07 -8.70
CA ALA A 80 18.56 -1.16 -10.06
C ALA A 80 17.40 -1.50 -11.02
N ALA A 81 16.43 -0.58 -11.15
CA ALA A 81 15.21 -0.71 -11.94
C ALA A 81 14.72 0.69 -12.39
N ASP A 82 13.56 0.75 -13.05
CA ASP A 82 12.90 2.02 -13.35
C ASP A 82 12.60 2.80 -12.04
N PRO A 83 12.88 4.11 -11.95
CA PRO A 83 12.58 4.91 -10.76
C PRO A 83 11.11 4.90 -10.33
N VAL A 84 10.18 4.64 -11.25
CA VAL A 84 8.75 4.47 -10.92
C VAL A 84 8.55 3.29 -9.98
N GLU A 85 9.31 2.20 -10.14
CA GLU A 85 9.27 1.03 -9.25
C GLU A 85 9.78 1.38 -7.84
N GLU A 86 10.76 2.28 -7.70
CA GLU A 86 11.20 2.78 -6.38
C GLU A 86 10.03 3.46 -5.64
N VAL A 87 9.21 4.22 -6.37
CA VAL A 87 8.04 4.92 -5.81
C VAL A 87 6.95 3.92 -5.42
N LYS A 88 6.62 2.95 -6.30
CA LYS A 88 5.62 1.91 -6.03
C LYS A 88 5.97 1.14 -4.75
N VAL A 89 7.20 0.60 -4.67
CA VAL A 89 7.68 -0.13 -3.48
C VAL A 89 7.66 0.73 -2.22
N GLY A 90 8.02 2.03 -2.33
CA GLY A 90 7.99 2.94 -1.19
C GLY A 90 6.59 3.13 -0.61
N TYR A 91 5.58 3.27 -1.48
CA TYR A 91 4.18 3.34 -1.05
C TYR A 91 3.68 2.00 -0.52
N ASP A 92 4.08 0.88 -1.09
CA ASP A 92 3.66 -0.45 -0.63
C ASP A 92 4.19 -0.76 0.78
N ILE A 93 5.42 -0.36 1.11
CA ILE A 93 5.98 -0.47 2.47
C ILE A 93 5.15 0.35 3.45
N LEU A 94 4.88 1.63 3.12
CA LEU A 94 4.09 2.52 3.99
C LEU A 94 2.64 2.03 4.18
N LYS A 95 2.03 1.50 3.10
CA LYS A 95 0.68 0.92 3.11
C LYS A 95 0.63 -0.32 3.99
N SER A 96 1.62 -1.21 3.87
CA SER A 96 1.71 -2.44 4.67
C SER A 96 1.82 -2.16 6.18
N LEU A 97 2.49 -1.07 6.55
CA LEU A 97 2.60 -0.61 7.94
C LEU A 97 1.47 0.32 8.38
N ARG A 98 0.49 0.60 7.50
CA ARG A 98 -0.63 1.53 7.74
C ARG A 98 -0.18 2.96 8.10
N ILE A 99 1.01 3.36 7.67
CA ILE A 99 1.56 4.72 7.89
C ILE A 99 0.99 5.69 6.87
N ARG A 100 0.87 5.24 5.60
CA ARG A 100 0.29 6.03 4.52
C ARG A 100 -0.31 5.10 3.49
N SER A 101 -1.54 5.40 3.08
CA SER A 101 -2.24 4.65 2.03
C SER A 101 -2.38 5.52 0.78
N ARG A 102 -2.09 4.94 -0.38
CA ARG A 102 -2.34 5.53 -1.70
C ARG A 102 -2.87 4.44 -2.62
N GLY A 103 -3.95 4.76 -3.34
CA GLY A 103 -4.62 3.84 -4.26
C GLY A 103 -5.16 2.59 -3.59
N ILE A 104 -5.48 1.59 -4.41
CA ILE A 104 -6.15 0.38 -3.96
C ILE A 104 -5.16 -0.56 -3.25
N ASN A 105 -5.59 -1.16 -2.16
CA ASN A 105 -4.92 -2.27 -1.51
C ASN A 105 -5.68 -3.56 -1.82
N PHE A 106 -5.14 -4.38 -2.73
CA PHE A 106 -5.77 -5.66 -3.08
C PHE A 106 -5.42 -6.73 -2.05
N ILE A 107 -6.45 -7.33 -1.45
CA ILE A 107 -6.34 -8.42 -0.48
C ILE A 107 -6.81 -9.68 -1.18
N ALA A 108 -5.87 -10.44 -1.75
CA ALA A 108 -6.19 -11.63 -2.53
C ALA A 108 -5.78 -12.92 -1.82
N CYS A 109 -6.56 -13.98 -2.01
CA CYS A 109 -6.13 -15.31 -1.58
C CYS A 109 -5.13 -15.90 -2.59
N PRO A 110 -4.19 -16.75 -2.14
CA PRO A 110 -3.41 -17.56 -3.07
C PRO A 110 -4.32 -18.51 -3.85
N THR A 111 -3.80 -19.08 -4.93
CA THR A 111 -4.50 -20.14 -5.65
C THR A 111 -4.57 -21.41 -4.82
N CYS A 112 -5.74 -22.04 -4.84
CA CYS A 112 -5.98 -23.35 -4.25
C CYS A 112 -7.08 -24.08 -5.02
N SER A 113 -7.32 -25.35 -4.72
CA SER A 113 -8.34 -26.16 -5.41
C SER A 113 -9.79 -25.71 -5.17
N ARG A 114 -10.03 -24.78 -4.24
CA ARG A 114 -11.35 -24.26 -3.90
C ARG A 114 -11.75 -23.02 -4.71
N GLN A 115 -10.86 -22.50 -5.55
CA GLN A 115 -11.15 -21.28 -6.30
C GLN A 115 -12.23 -21.53 -7.36
N GLU A 116 -13.17 -20.61 -7.45
CA GLU A 116 -14.31 -20.65 -8.38
C GLU A 116 -14.12 -19.72 -9.59
N PHE A 117 -13.05 -18.92 -9.59
CA PHE A 117 -12.60 -18.05 -10.67
C PHE A 117 -11.08 -17.83 -10.59
N ASP A 118 -10.49 -17.32 -11.67
CA ASP A 118 -9.05 -17.01 -11.72
C ASP A 118 -8.70 -15.77 -10.90
N VAL A 119 -8.30 -15.99 -9.65
CA VAL A 119 -7.92 -14.91 -8.73
C VAL A 119 -6.66 -14.18 -9.20
N ILE A 120 -5.64 -14.91 -9.67
CA ILE A 120 -4.36 -14.30 -10.07
C ILE A 120 -4.56 -13.43 -11.31
N GLY A 121 -5.24 -13.96 -12.33
CA GLY A 121 -5.56 -13.18 -13.54
C GLY A 121 -6.40 -11.95 -13.22
N THR A 122 -7.36 -12.09 -12.31
CA THR A 122 -8.21 -10.95 -11.88
C THR A 122 -7.40 -9.87 -11.18
N VAL A 123 -6.55 -10.24 -10.21
CA VAL A 123 -5.73 -9.27 -9.46
C VAL A 123 -4.76 -8.56 -10.39
N ASN A 124 -3.99 -9.30 -11.20
CA ASN A 124 -3.00 -8.70 -12.10
C ASN A 124 -3.64 -7.71 -13.08
N ALA A 125 -4.79 -8.08 -13.66
CA ALA A 125 -5.50 -7.20 -14.58
C ALA A 125 -6.06 -5.95 -13.88
N LEU A 126 -6.56 -6.08 -12.65
CA LEU A 126 -7.08 -4.93 -11.90
C LEU A 126 -5.95 -4.01 -11.40
N GLU A 127 -4.81 -4.56 -10.99
CA GLU A 127 -3.63 -3.77 -10.62
C GLU A 127 -3.18 -2.89 -11.79
N GLU A 128 -3.05 -3.46 -12.99
CA GLU A 128 -2.68 -2.71 -14.19
C GLU A 128 -3.75 -1.67 -14.59
N ARG A 129 -5.03 -2.07 -14.61
CA ARG A 129 -6.12 -1.20 -15.09
C ARG A 129 -6.49 -0.09 -14.12
N LEU A 130 -6.09 -0.17 -12.85
CA LEU A 130 -6.49 0.77 -11.80
C LEU A 130 -5.30 1.50 -11.15
N GLU A 131 -4.11 1.48 -11.78
CA GLU A 131 -2.94 2.25 -11.31
C GLU A 131 -3.22 3.76 -11.19
N ASP A 132 -4.20 4.27 -11.96
CA ASP A 132 -4.61 5.68 -11.96
C ASP A 132 -5.38 6.09 -10.69
N ILE A 133 -5.95 5.13 -9.96
CA ILE A 133 -6.72 5.41 -8.75
C ILE A 133 -5.78 5.68 -7.59
N ILE A 134 -5.82 6.92 -7.09
CA ILE A 134 -5.07 7.35 -5.90
C ILE A 134 -5.89 7.30 -4.61
N THR A 135 -7.22 7.20 -4.71
CA THR A 135 -8.14 7.14 -3.58
C THR A 135 -7.89 5.85 -2.79
N PRO A 136 -7.54 5.93 -1.50
CA PRO A 136 -7.21 4.75 -0.70
C PRO A 136 -8.46 3.92 -0.40
N MET A 137 -8.40 2.62 -0.67
CA MET A 137 -9.45 1.66 -0.29
C MET A 137 -8.91 0.21 -0.27
N ASP A 138 -9.55 -0.64 0.52
CA ASP A 138 -9.25 -2.07 0.58
C ASP A 138 -10.23 -2.85 -0.32
N VAL A 139 -9.70 -3.67 -1.23
CA VAL A 139 -10.49 -4.50 -2.14
C VAL A 139 -10.09 -5.96 -1.95
N SER A 140 -10.97 -6.78 -1.39
CA SER A 140 -10.72 -8.21 -1.22
C SER A 140 -11.17 -9.03 -2.43
N ILE A 141 -10.30 -9.91 -2.92
CA ILE A 141 -10.54 -10.79 -4.06
C ILE A 141 -10.27 -12.23 -3.63
N ILE A 142 -11.31 -12.90 -3.14
CA ILE A 142 -11.18 -14.23 -2.55
C ILE A 142 -11.89 -15.25 -3.43
N GLY A 143 -11.14 -16.24 -3.90
CA GLY A 143 -11.61 -17.24 -4.87
C GLY A 143 -12.66 -18.21 -4.36
N CYS A 144 -12.98 -18.24 -3.06
CA CYS A 144 -13.91 -19.21 -2.49
C CYS A 144 -14.76 -18.63 -1.36
N VAL A 145 -15.80 -19.36 -0.96
CA VAL A 145 -16.70 -18.97 0.15
C VAL A 145 -16.13 -19.20 1.55
N VAL A 146 -14.99 -19.89 1.69
CA VAL A 146 -14.48 -20.32 3.01
C VAL A 146 -13.94 -19.12 3.79
N ASN A 147 -12.95 -18.44 3.23
CA ASN A 147 -12.39 -17.22 3.83
C ASN A 147 -12.99 -15.95 3.22
N GLY A 148 -13.70 -16.07 2.09
CA GLY A 148 -14.22 -14.92 1.36
C GLY A 148 -15.08 -13.99 2.20
N PRO A 149 -16.13 -14.47 2.90
CA PRO A 149 -17.03 -13.62 3.65
C PRO A 149 -16.35 -12.82 4.75
N GLY A 150 -15.42 -13.42 5.51
CA GLY A 150 -14.71 -12.72 6.59
C GLY A 150 -13.96 -11.51 6.05
N GLU A 151 -13.19 -11.73 4.99
CA GLU A 151 -12.28 -10.75 4.41
C GLU A 151 -13.06 -9.66 3.65
N ALA A 152 -14.16 -10.04 3.02
CA ALA A 152 -15.07 -9.12 2.36
C ALA A 152 -15.86 -8.23 3.35
N THR A 153 -16.10 -8.70 4.58
CA THR A 153 -16.84 -7.94 5.60
C THR A 153 -16.01 -6.78 6.17
N VAL A 154 -14.68 -6.86 6.10
CA VAL A 154 -13.76 -5.82 6.60
C VAL A 154 -13.14 -4.95 5.51
N SER A 155 -13.49 -5.20 4.25
CA SER A 155 -12.98 -4.46 3.09
C SER A 155 -13.98 -3.38 2.64
N THR A 156 -13.49 -2.35 1.93
CA THR A 156 -14.35 -1.37 1.27
C THR A 156 -15.19 -2.03 0.19
N LEU A 157 -14.56 -2.87 -0.64
CA LEU A 157 -15.24 -3.74 -1.59
C LEU A 157 -14.70 -5.17 -1.45
N GLY A 158 -15.54 -6.16 -1.70
CA GLY A 158 -15.11 -7.55 -1.61
C GLY A 158 -15.83 -8.47 -2.59
N VAL A 159 -15.09 -9.42 -3.16
CA VAL A 159 -15.67 -10.53 -3.92
C VAL A 159 -15.31 -11.87 -3.29
N THR A 160 -16.33 -12.74 -3.21
CA THR A 160 -16.21 -14.08 -2.64
C THR A 160 -16.64 -15.11 -3.67
N GLY A 161 -15.72 -15.97 -4.08
CA GLY A 161 -15.93 -16.93 -5.16
C GLY A 161 -17.08 -17.88 -4.88
N GLY A 162 -17.95 -18.03 -5.88
CA GLY A 162 -19.03 -19.00 -5.87
C GLY A 162 -19.25 -19.58 -7.27
N ASN A 163 -19.88 -20.75 -7.34
CA ASN A 163 -20.12 -21.46 -8.60
C ASN A 163 -20.87 -20.57 -9.60
N LYS A 164 -20.23 -20.33 -10.76
CA LYS A 164 -20.64 -19.44 -11.87
C LYS A 164 -20.78 -17.96 -11.55
N LYS A 165 -21.24 -17.62 -10.34
CA LYS A 165 -21.40 -16.25 -9.87
C LYS A 165 -20.81 -16.08 -8.48
N SER A 166 -20.11 -14.98 -8.25
CA SER A 166 -19.48 -14.67 -6.98
C SER A 166 -20.30 -13.69 -6.16
N GLY A 167 -20.23 -13.80 -4.84
CA GLY A 167 -20.85 -12.84 -3.92
C GLY A 167 -20.08 -11.52 -3.94
N PHE A 168 -20.80 -10.40 -3.89
CA PHE A 168 -20.23 -9.06 -3.82
C PHE A 168 -20.57 -8.41 -2.48
N TYR A 169 -19.62 -7.65 -1.94
CA TYR A 169 -19.72 -6.93 -0.69
C TYR A 169 -19.27 -5.49 -0.92
N GLU A 170 -19.98 -4.58 -0.27
CA GLU A 170 -19.64 -3.16 -0.24
C GLU A 170 -19.80 -2.64 1.18
N ASP A 171 -18.76 -1.99 1.70
CA ASP A 171 -18.63 -1.52 3.09
C ASP A 171 -19.01 -2.61 4.12
N GLY A 172 -18.55 -3.83 3.85
CA GLY A 172 -18.82 -5.01 4.67
C GLY A 172 -20.22 -5.62 4.54
N VAL A 173 -21.12 -5.01 3.75
CA VAL A 173 -22.48 -5.51 3.56
C VAL A 173 -22.58 -6.32 2.28
N ARG A 174 -23.08 -7.56 2.39
CA ARG A 174 -23.35 -8.43 1.24
C ARG A 174 -24.45 -7.84 0.37
N GLN A 175 -24.13 -7.59 -0.89
CA GLN A 175 -25.07 -7.09 -1.86
C GLN A 175 -25.96 -8.23 -2.41
N ARG A 176 -27.15 -7.87 -2.89
CA ARG A 176 -28.05 -8.84 -3.55
C ARG A 176 -27.49 -9.28 -4.91
N ASP A 177 -26.87 -8.33 -5.60
CA ASP A 177 -26.22 -8.56 -6.88
C ASP A 177 -25.02 -9.50 -6.70
N ARG A 178 -24.87 -10.42 -7.65
CA ARG A 178 -23.74 -11.34 -7.74
C ARG A 178 -22.99 -11.07 -9.04
N LEU A 179 -21.67 -11.16 -8.99
CA LEU A 179 -20.83 -10.93 -10.16
C LEU A 179 -20.73 -12.21 -10.98
N ASP A 180 -20.87 -12.11 -12.30
CA ASP A 180 -20.56 -13.23 -13.18
C ASP A 180 -19.05 -13.53 -13.15
N ASN A 181 -18.66 -14.79 -13.01
CA ASN A 181 -17.25 -15.15 -12.94
C ASN A 181 -16.52 -14.94 -14.28
N ASN A 182 -17.24 -14.93 -15.41
CA ASN A 182 -16.63 -14.69 -16.73
C ASN A 182 -16.33 -13.21 -16.99
N ASP A 183 -17.10 -12.31 -16.39
CA ASP A 183 -16.97 -10.86 -16.57
C ASP A 183 -16.41 -10.18 -15.30
N MET A 184 -15.66 -10.93 -14.49
CA MET A 184 -15.25 -10.52 -13.14
C MET A 184 -14.44 -9.22 -13.14
N ILE A 185 -13.47 -9.12 -14.05
CA ILE A 185 -12.53 -8.00 -14.13
C ILE A 185 -13.29 -6.70 -14.44
N ASP A 186 -14.10 -6.72 -15.50
CA ASP A 186 -14.84 -5.52 -15.93
C ASP A 186 -15.89 -5.09 -14.90
N GLN A 187 -16.60 -6.06 -14.29
CA GLN A 187 -17.57 -5.76 -13.24
C GLN A 187 -16.89 -5.16 -12.00
N LEU A 188 -15.77 -5.72 -11.54
CA LEU A 188 -15.04 -5.19 -10.39
C LEU A 188 -14.44 -3.82 -10.69
N GLU A 189 -13.82 -3.64 -11.85
CA GLU A 189 -13.26 -2.34 -12.26
C GLU A 189 -14.35 -1.25 -12.19
N ALA A 190 -15.52 -1.50 -12.78
CA ALA A 190 -16.62 -0.55 -12.77
C ALA A 190 -17.07 -0.18 -11.34
N ARG A 191 -17.19 -1.18 -10.46
CA ARG A 191 -17.57 -0.97 -9.05
C ARG A 191 -16.50 -0.21 -8.27
N ILE A 192 -15.24 -0.53 -8.48
CA ILE A 192 -14.11 0.16 -7.84
C ILE A 192 -14.03 1.61 -8.28
N ARG A 193 -14.14 1.90 -9.59
CA ARG A 193 -14.15 3.28 -10.12
C ARG A 193 -15.33 4.09 -9.60
N ALA A 194 -16.51 3.48 -9.53
CA ALA A 194 -17.69 4.11 -8.93
C ALA A 194 -17.44 4.45 -7.45
N LYS A 195 -16.92 3.51 -6.67
CA LYS A 195 -16.59 3.71 -5.26
C LYS A 195 -15.52 4.78 -5.05
N ALA A 196 -14.48 4.79 -5.88
CA ALA A 196 -13.42 5.80 -5.85
C ALA A 196 -13.98 7.21 -6.08
N THR A 197 -14.94 7.36 -6.99
CA THR A 197 -15.61 8.63 -7.26
C THR A 197 -16.46 9.10 -6.07
N MET A 198 -17.10 8.18 -5.35
CA MET A 198 -17.88 8.51 -4.14
C MET A 198 -17.01 8.91 -2.95
N LEU A 199 -15.84 8.26 -2.81
CA LEU A 199 -14.89 8.51 -1.74
C LEU A 199 -14.03 9.76 -1.97
N ASP A 200 -13.86 10.18 -3.23
CA ASP A 200 -13.14 11.40 -3.59
C ASP A 200 -13.85 12.64 -3.01
N GLU A 201 -13.27 13.20 -1.94
CA GLU A 201 -13.79 14.36 -1.24
C GLU A 201 -13.91 15.59 -2.14
N SER A 202 -13.10 15.68 -3.20
CA SER A 202 -13.14 16.79 -4.17
C SER A 202 -14.36 16.74 -5.12
N ARG A 203 -15.04 15.60 -5.20
CA ARG A 203 -16.20 15.35 -6.08
C ARG A 203 -17.51 15.06 -5.35
N ARG A 204 -17.52 15.11 -4.01
CA ARG A 204 -18.77 15.00 -3.24
C ARG A 204 -19.72 16.12 -3.64
N ILE A 205 -20.86 15.76 -4.25
CA ILE A 205 -21.97 16.69 -4.43
C ILE A 205 -22.44 17.06 -3.03
N ASN A 206 -22.26 18.33 -2.63
CA ASN A 206 -22.81 18.85 -1.38
C ASN A 206 -24.34 18.77 -1.46
N VAL A 207 -24.92 17.73 -0.88
CA VAL A 207 -26.36 17.67 -0.66
C VAL A 207 -26.65 18.57 0.53
N GLN A 208 -27.07 19.82 0.26
CA GLN A 208 -27.74 20.62 1.28
C GLN A 208 -29.02 19.86 1.65
N GLN A 209 -29.03 19.25 2.84
CA GLN A 209 -30.28 18.80 3.43
C GLN A 209 -31.12 20.05 3.68
N LEU A 210 -32.19 20.22 2.91
CA LEU A 210 -33.22 21.20 3.22
C LEU A 210 -33.82 20.78 4.57
N GLU A 211 -33.57 21.58 5.60
CA GLU A 211 -34.23 21.45 6.89
C GLU A 211 -35.75 21.52 6.67
N LYS A 212 -36.47 20.57 7.26
CA LYS A 212 -37.94 20.55 7.27
C LYS A 212 -38.49 21.47 8.35
#